data_AF-A0A261WB25-F1
#
_entry.id   AF-A0A261WB25-F1
#
_cell.length_a   1.000
_cell.length_b   1.000
_cell.length_c   1.000
_cell.angle_alpha   90.00
_cell.angle_beta   90.00
_cell.angle_gamma   90.00
#
_symmetry.space_group_name_H-M   'P 1'
#
loop_
_entity.id
_entity.type
_entity.pdbx_description
1 polymer ?
#
loop_
_entity_poly.entity_id
_entity_poly.type
_entity_poly.pdbx_seq_one_letter_code
_entity_poly.pdbx_strand_id
1 'polypeptide(L)'
;MKQNATTYSQRLLRGQSPSYERLQARLAEDGSQIDAEPLALHCGWGRLLIGHTYPDPAALAQDLLNEKAGERDIALYVAAPQQVLAQAPQQLFLDPSDTLRLWFSDYRPAQRVFRGYRIRRAHNEADWQAINNLYLARGMLPIDLACSPRVIRRPGVLGGRG
;
A
#
# COMPACT_ATOMS: atom_id res chain seq x y z
N MET A 1 -41.51 3.43 -9.24
CA MET A 1 -40.57 3.86 -8.17
C MET A 1 -39.15 3.93 -8.72
N LYS A 2 -38.69 5.12 -9.11
CA LYS A 2 -37.36 5.41 -9.70
C LYS A 2 -36.52 6.25 -8.71
N GLN A 3 -36.14 5.70 -7.55
CA GLN A 3 -35.41 6.47 -6.53
C GLN A 3 -34.07 5.86 -6.06
N ASN A 4 -33.72 4.62 -6.47
CA ASN A 4 -32.55 3.94 -5.91
C ASN A 4 -31.28 4.01 -6.78
N ALA A 5 -31.39 4.36 -8.07
CA ALA A 5 -30.24 4.46 -8.96
C ALA A 5 -29.39 5.71 -8.67
N THR A 6 -30.02 6.79 -8.20
CA THR A 6 -29.40 8.11 -8.02
C THR A 6 -28.50 8.18 -6.79
N THR A 7 -28.76 7.37 -5.74
CA THR A 7 -27.96 7.37 -4.51
C THR A 7 -26.68 6.54 -4.65
N TYR A 8 -26.70 5.49 -5.47
CA TYR A 8 -25.52 4.65 -5.74
C TYR A 8 -24.51 5.40 -6.61
N SER A 9 -24.98 6.14 -7.63
CA SER A 9 -24.15 7.01 -8.46
C SER A 9 -23.55 8.17 -7.65
N GLN A 10 -24.28 8.74 -6.69
CA GLN A 10 -23.78 9.83 -5.84
C GLN A 10 -22.58 9.47 -4.95
N ARG A 11 -22.38 8.17 -4.61
CA ARG A 11 -21.20 7.74 -3.83
C ARG A 11 -19.93 7.62 -4.66
N LEU A 12 -20.04 7.34 -5.96
CA LEU A 12 -18.90 7.42 -6.88
C LEU A 12 -18.67 8.86 -7.39
N LEU A 13 -19.64 9.77 -7.21
CA LEU A 13 -19.56 11.17 -7.65
C LEU A 13 -18.96 12.15 -6.61
N ARG A 14 -18.55 11.68 -5.42
CA ARG A 14 -17.49 12.35 -4.65
C ARG A 14 -16.16 11.80 -5.18
N GLY A 15 -15.67 12.26 -6.32
CA GLY A 15 -15.31 13.65 -6.52
C GLY A 15 -13.80 13.65 -6.64
N GLN A 16 -13.36 13.39 -7.87
CA GLN A 16 -11.99 13.47 -8.38
C GLN A 16 -11.13 12.20 -8.30
N SER A 17 -10.54 11.82 -9.45
CA SER A 17 -9.67 10.65 -9.60
C SER A 17 -8.46 10.74 -8.68
N PRO A 18 -8.09 9.69 -7.91
CA PRO A 18 -6.87 9.73 -7.11
C PRO A 18 -5.66 10.00 -8.02
N SER A 19 -5.08 11.19 -7.92
CA SER A 19 -3.90 11.61 -8.69
C SER A 19 -2.73 11.82 -7.74
N TYR A 20 -1.52 11.68 -8.30
CA TYR A 20 -0.28 11.91 -7.58
C TYR A 20 -0.20 13.35 -7.02
N GLU A 21 -0.64 14.35 -7.77
CA GLU A 21 -0.70 15.75 -7.33
C GLU A 21 -1.54 15.93 -6.06
N ARG A 22 -2.66 15.22 -5.94
CA ARG A 22 -3.48 15.27 -4.72
C ARG A 22 -2.79 14.63 -3.53
N LEU A 23 -2.04 13.55 -3.76
CA LEU A 23 -1.24 12.95 -2.71
C LEU A 23 -0.21 13.97 -2.20
N GLN A 24 0.50 14.67 -3.09
CA GLN A 24 1.45 15.72 -2.70
C GLN A 24 0.76 16.86 -1.93
N ALA A 25 -0.38 17.35 -2.41
CA ALA A 25 -1.13 18.40 -1.73
C ALA A 25 -1.54 17.98 -0.31
N ARG A 26 -2.00 16.73 -0.13
CA ARG A 26 -2.35 16.20 1.19
C ARG A 26 -1.14 16.01 2.11
N LEU A 27 -0.01 15.55 1.59
CA LEU A 27 1.23 15.44 2.37
C LEU A 27 1.72 16.80 2.86
N ALA A 28 1.57 17.84 2.03
CA ALA A 28 1.88 19.22 2.39
C ALA A 28 0.92 19.78 3.47
N GLU A 29 -0.38 19.46 3.39
CA GLU A 29 -1.38 19.78 4.44
C GLU A 29 -1.05 19.11 5.79
N ASP A 30 -0.63 17.84 5.76
CA ASP A 30 -0.27 17.05 6.95
C ASP A 30 1.11 17.44 7.54
N GLY A 31 1.82 18.41 6.95
CA GLY A 31 3.13 18.88 7.42
C GLY A 31 4.25 17.85 7.30
N SER A 32 4.06 16.80 6.49
CA SER A 32 5.06 15.76 6.26
C SER A 32 6.01 16.23 5.16
N GLN A 33 7.22 16.66 5.53
CA GLN A 33 8.28 16.95 4.56
C GLN A 33 8.63 15.68 3.76
N ILE A 34 8.77 15.82 2.45
CA ILE A 34 9.18 14.75 1.51
C ILE A 34 10.72 14.63 1.49
N ASP A 35 11.40 14.97 2.60
CA ASP A 35 12.84 14.77 2.80
C ASP A 35 13.11 13.39 3.41
N ALA A 36 12.30 12.39 3.01
CA ALA A 36 12.39 11.04 3.53
C ALA A 36 13.34 10.23 2.65
N GLU A 37 14.31 9.57 3.29
CA GLU A 37 15.07 8.47 2.69
C GLU A 37 14.14 7.48 1.96
N PRO A 38 14.60 6.84 0.89
CA PRO A 38 13.81 5.85 0.15
C PRO A 38 13.15 4.82 1.08
N LEU A 39 11.82 4.77 1.06
CA LEU A 39 11.04 3.93 1.94
C LEU A 39 10.53 2.68 1.22
N ALA A 40 11.00 1.53 1.66
CA ALA A 40 10.52 0.21 1.26
C ALA A 40 9.94 -0.55 2.47
N LEU A 41 8.71 -1.01 2.37
CA LEU A 41 8.01 -1.75 3.43
C LEU A 41 7.91 -3.24 3.07
N HIS A 42 8.58 -4.10 3.83
CA HIS A 42 8.45 -5.54 3.65
C HIS A 42 7.12 -6.04 4.23
N CYS A 43 6.31 -6.70 3.40
CA CYS A 43 4.96 -7.15 3.71
C CYS A 43 4.88 -8.66 4.03
N GLY A 44 6.03 -9.33 4.15
CA GLY A 44 6.16 -10.77 4.35
C GLY A 44 6.14 -11.60 3.07
N TRP A 45 5.61 -11.07 1.96
CA TRP A 45 5.65 -11.70 0.63
C TRP A 45 6.55 -10.96 -0.37
N GLY A 46 7.14 -9.84 0.05
CA GLY A 46 7.93 -8.93 -0.78
C GLY A 46 7.81 -7.49 -0.28
N ARG A 47 8.16 -6.51 -1.12
CA ARG A 47 8.26 -5.11 -0.68
C ARG A 47 7.28 -4.18 -1.39
N LEU A 48 6.74 -3.22 -0.64
CA LEU A 48 6.08 -2.04 -1.17
C LEU A 48 7.04 -0.87 -1.15
N LEU A 49 7.48 -0.44 -2.34
CA LEU A 49 8.36 0.71 -2.51
C LEU A 49 7.50 1.96 -2.65
N ILE A 50 7.73 2.94 -1.77
CA ILE A 50 6.97 4.20 -1.76
C ILE A 50 7.64 5.16 -2.74
N GLY A 51 7.24 5.09 -4.01
CA GLY A 51 8.00 5.68 -5.13
C GLY A 51 8.29 7.18 -5.02
N HIS A 52 7.42 7.96 -4.36
CA HIS A 52 7.66 9.40 -4.16
C HIS A 52 8.69 9.74 -3.08
N THR A 53 9.18 8.76 -2.33
CA THR A 53 10.30 8.93 -1.38
C THR A 53 11.65 8.66 -2.04
N TYR A 54 11.66 8.17 -3.28
CA TYR A 54 12.89 7.95 -4.02
C TYR A 54 13.34 9.26 -4.68
N PRO A 55 14.66 9.55 -4.69
CA PRO A 55 15.18 10.83 -5.21
C PRO A 55 14.96 10.98 -6.72
N ASP A 56 14.97 9.88 -7.46
CA ASP A 56 14.77 9.86 -8.90
C ASP A 56 14.19 8.52 -9.41
N PRO A 57 13.65 8.48 -10.65
CA PRO A 57 13.10 7.27 -11.26
C PRO A 57 14.11 6.13 -11.44
N ALA A 58 15.40 6.42 -11.60
CA ALA A 58 16.42 5.41 -11.82
C ALA A 58 16.76 4.66 -10.53
N ALA A 59 16.83 5.37 -9.39
CA ALA A 59 16.99 4.78 -8.07
C ALA A 59 15.82 3.83 -7.74
N LEU A 60 14.58 4.24 -8.04
CA LEU A 60 13.41 3.39 -7.85
C LEU A 60 13.42 2.17 -8.77
N ALA A 61 13.77 2.34 -10.06
CA ALA A 61 13.88 1.25 -11.01
C ALA A 61 14.94 0.23 -10.57
N GLN A 62 16.11 0.70 -10.13
CA GLN A 62 17.17 -0.18 -9.66
C GLN A 62 16.76 -1.00 -8.44
N ASP A 63 16.02 -0.41 -7.49
CA ASP A 63 15.55 -1.13 -6.32
C ASP A 63 14.46 -2.15 -6.67
N LEU A 64 13.57 -1.85 -7.62
CA LEU A 64 12.62 -2.82 -8.18
C LEU A 64 13.33 -4.00 -8.88
N LEU A 65 14.42 -3.73 -9.59
CA LEU A 65 15.21 -4.77 -10.27
C LEU A 65 16.02 -5.64 -9.30
N ASN A 66 16.22 -5.18 -8.06
CA ASN A 66 16.85 -5.95 -6.99
C ASN A 66 15.85 -6.87 -6.26
N GLU A 67 14.66 -7.09 -6.82
CA GLU A 67 13.67 -8.06 -6.33
C GLU A 67 14.33 -9.43 -6.09
N LYS A 68 14.09 -10.00 -4.90
CA LYS A 68 14.65 -11.29 -4.52
C LYS A 68 13.82 -12.43 -5.09
N ALA A 69 14.48 -13.55 -5.37
CA ALA A 69 13.79 -14.77 -5.77
C ALA A 69 12.76 -15.20 -4.71
N GLY A 70 11.51 -15.36 -5.12
CA GLY A 70 10.40 -15.73 -4.23
C GLY A 70 9.76 -14.57 -3.48
N GLU A 71 10.19 -13.33 -3.74
CA GLU A 71 9.54 -12.11 -3.28
C GLU A 71 8.87 -11.39 -4.47
N ARG A 72 8.00 -10.42 -4.17
CA ARG A 72 7.43 -9.54 -5.19
C ARG A 72 7.49 -8.10 -4.74
N ASP A 73 8.09 -7.25 -5.57
CA ASP A 73 8.22 -5.83 -5.30
C ASP A 73 7.20 -5.04 -6.12
N ILE A 74 6.53 -4.09 -5.46
CA ILE A 74 5.53 -3.22 -6.08
C ILE A 74 5.84 -1.78 -5.68
N ALA A 75 5.97 -0.90 -6.68
CA ALA A 75 6.08 0.53 -6.44
C ALA A 75 4.70 1.19 -6.41
N LEU A 76 4.40 1.91 -5.34
CA LEU A 76 3.19 2.72 -5.19
C LEU A 76 3.53 4.21 -5.21
N TYR A 77 2.57 5.05 -5.60
CA TYR A 77 2.72 6.50 -5.60
C TYR A 77 3.88 7.03 -6.46
N VAL A 78 4.11 6.38 -7.61
CA VAL A 78 5.13 6.80 -8.57
C VAL A 78 4.65 8.04 -9.32
N ALA A 79 5.41 9.13 -9.25
CA ALA A 79 5.07 10.40 -9.89
C ALA A 79 4.98 10.28 -11.43
N ALA A 80 6.01 9.68 -12.02
CA ALA A 80 6.16 9.52 -13.46
C ALA A 80 6.46 8.05 -13.79
N PRO A 81 5.44 7.16 -13.79
CA PRO A 81 5.65 5.73 -14.01
C PRO A 81 6.31 5.44 -15.36
N GLN A 82 6.01 6.23 -16.39
CA GLN A 82 6.63 6.09 -17.72
C GLN A 82 8.15 6.28 -17.69
N GLN A 83 8.68 7.17 -16.83
CA GLN A 83 10.13 7.37 -16.70
C GLN A 83 10.83 6.21 -15.99
N VAL A 84 10.17 5.60 -15.01
CA VAL A 84 10.66 4.39 -14.33
C VAL A 84 10.67 3.20 -15.30
N LEU A 85 9.58 3.01 -16.05
CA LEU A 85 9.47 1.94 -17.05
C LEU A 85 10.54 2.07 -18.14
N ALA A 86 10.87 3.29 -18.55
CA ALA A 86 11.91 3.54 -19.55
C ALA A 86 13.31 3.08 -19.11
N GLN A 87 13.58 2.94 -17.80
CA GLN A 87 14.88 2.45 -17.29
C GLN A 87 15.11 0.97 -17.61
N ALA A 88 14.06 0.15 -17.56
CA ALA A 88 14.14 -1.30 -17.80
C ALA A 88 12.82 -1.85 -18.38
N PRO A 89 12.47 -1.49 -19.63
CA PRO A 89 11.15 -1.76 -20.20
C PRO A 89 10.86 -3.24 -20.44
N GLN A 90 11.90 -4.09 -20.46
CA GLN A 90 11.74 -5.55 -20.60
C GLN A 90 11.49 -6.26 -19.27
N GLN A 91 11.80 -5.61 -18.14
CA GLN A 91 11.74 -6.20 -16.80
C GLN A 91 10.68 -5.53 -15.92
N LEU A 92 10.37 -4.26 -16.18
CA LEU A 92 9.37 -3.49 -15.46
C LEU A 92 8.10 -3.35 -16.29
N PHE A 93 6.95 -3.41 -15.62
CA PHE A 93 5.64 -3.25 -16.25
C PHE A 93 4.75 -2.40 -15.36
N LEU A 94 3.75 -1.76 -15.97
CA LEU A 94 2.69 -1.10 -15.22
C LEU A 94 1.58 -2.12 -14.96
N ASP A 95 1.28 -2.36 -13.70
CA ASP A 95 0.16 -3.23 -13.32
C ASP A 95 -1.17 -2.58 -13.72
N PRO A 96 -2.07 -3.29 -14.43
CA PRO A 96 -3.38 -2.74 -14.82
C PRO A 96 -4.36 -2.57 -13.65
N SER A 97 -3.97 -2.84 -12.41
CA SER A 97 -4.85 -2.72 -11.25
C SER A 97 -4.93 -1.30 -10.69
N ASP A 98 -6.11 -0.95 -10.17
CA ASP A 98 -6.31 0.30 -9.43
C ASP A 98 -6.04 0.09 -7.93
N THR A 99 -5.19 0.96 -7.36
CA THR A 99 -4.94 0.99 -5.91
C THR A 99 -5.65 2.17 -5.27
N LEU A 100 -6.51 1.90 -4.28
CA LEU A 100 -7.25 2.92 -3.53
C LEU A 100 -6.63 3.13 -2.14
N ARG A 101 -6.39 4.40 -1.76
CA ARG A 101 -5.92 4.77 -0.42
C ARG A 101 -7.09 5.25 0.43
N LEU A 102 -7.24 4.65 1.61
CA LEU A 102 -8.14 5.12 2.65
C LEU A 102 -7.34 5.91 3.70
N TRP A 103 -7.68 7.17 3.91
CA TRP A 103 -7.10 8.01 4.96
C TRP A 103 -7.79 7.73 6.29
N PHE A 104 -7.06 7.24 7.28
CA PHE A 104 -7.64 6.87 8.58
C PHE A 104 -7.89 8.05 9.51
N SER A 105 -7.18 9.18 9.34
CA SER A 105 -7.35 10.40 10.16
C SER A 105 -8.80 10.90 10.15
N ASP A 106 -9.42 10.94 8.97
CA ASP A 106 -10.78 11.43 8.77
C ASP A 106 -11.80 10.31 8.47
N TYR A 107 -11.39 9.05 8.62
CA TYR A 107 -12.25 7.94 8.28
C TYR A 107 -13.43 7.82 9.25
N ARG A 108 -14.63 8.14 8.74
CA ARG A 108 -15.88 7.86 9.44
C ARG A 108 -16.45 6.54 8.93
N PRO A 109 -16.50 5.48 9.76
CA PRO A 109 -17.07 4.20 9.35
C PRO A 109 -18.52 4.39 8.94
N ALA A 110 -18.96 3.63 7.93
CA ALA A 110 -20.35 3.66 7.48
C ALA A 110 -21.28 3.27 8.64
N GLN A 111 -22.28 4.10 8.92
CA GLN A 111 -23.26 3.84 10.00
C GLN A 111 -24.05 2.54 9.79
N ARG A 112 -24.23 2.12 8.53
CA ARG A 112 -24.89 0.86 8.19
C ARG A 112 -23.83 -0.23 8.03
N VAL A 113 -23.69 -1.07 9.06
CA VAL A 113 -22.84 -2.26 9.01
C VAL A 113 -23.39 -3.24 7.97
N PHE A 114 -22.58 -3.61 6.99
CA PHE A 114 -22.95 -4.64 6.02
C PHE A 114 -23.04 -5.99 6.73
N ARG A 115 -24.18 -6.67 6.64
CA ARG A 115 -24.37 -8.01 7.20
C ARG A 115 -23.84 -9.03 6.18
N GLY A 116 -22.60 -9.50 6.36
CA GLY A 116 -22.03 -10.52 5.49
C GLY A 116 -20.52 -10.72 5.64
N TYR A 117 -19.79 -9.68 6.06
CA TYR A 117 -18.36 -9.77 6.38
C TYR A 117 -17.97 -8.70 7.39
N ARG A 118 -16.90 -8.95 8.16
CA ARG A 118 -16.32 -8.00 9.09
C ARG A 118 -14.85 -7.80 8.76
N ILE A 119 -14.44 -6.55 8.59
CA ILE A 119 -13.03 -6.19 8.44
C ILE A 119 -12.43 -6.00 9.83
N ARG A 120 -11.33 -6.70 10.11
CA ARG A 120 -10.56 -6.59 11.36
C ARG A 120 -9.09 -6.86 11.06
N ARG A 121 -8.20 -6.50 11.97
CA ARG A 121 -6.79 -6.92 11.90
C ARG A 121 -6.67 -8.43 12.14
N ALA A 122 -5.69 -9.05 11.48
CA ALA A 122 -5.27 -10.42 11.78
C ALA A 122 -4.68 -10.46 13.19
N HIS A 123 -5.06 -11.47 13.98
CA HIS A 123 -4.74 -11.52 15.40
C HIS A 123 -4.11 -12.84 15.84
N ASN A 124 -4.43 -13.98 15.26
CA ASN A 124 -3.85 -15.27 15.67
C ASN A 124 -3.19 -15.99 14.48
N GLU A 125 -2.50 -17.08 14.76
CA GLU A 125 -1.83 -17.87 13.71
C GLU A 125 -2.84 -18.43 12.70
N ALA A 126 -4.02 -18.86 13.16
CA ALA A 126 -5.09 -19.33 12.29
C ALA A 126 -5.55 -18.28 11.27
N ASP A 127 -5.61 -17.00 11.66
CA ASP A 127 -5.92 -15.90 10.73
C ASP A 127 -4.88 -15.82 9.61
N TRP A 128 -3.60 -15.91 9.96
CA TRP A 128 -2.51 -15.82 9.00
C TRP A 128 -2.44 -17.04 8.09
N GLN A 129 -2.67 -18.24 8.63
CA GLN A 129 -2.80 -19.46 7.83
C GLN A 129 -3.97 -19.34 6.85
N ALA A 130 -5.12 -18.81 7.29
CA ALA A 130 -6.26 -18.57 6.40
C ALA A 130 -5.96 -17.55 5.29
N ILE A 131 -5.21 -16.49 5.60
CA ILE A 131 -4.73 -15.52 4.60
C ILE A 131 -3.80 -16.21 3.58
N ASN A 132 -2.82 -16.98 4.04
CA ASN A 132 -1.89 -17.70 3.17
C ASN A 132 -2.61 -18.72 2.29
N ASN A 133 -3.60 -19.44 2.84
CA ASN A 133 -4.44 -20.36 2.04
C ASN A 133 -5.16 -19.61 0.90
N LEU A 134 -5.65 -18.40 1.16
CA LEU A 134 -6.28 -17.56 0.14
C LEU A 134 -5.27 -17.08 -0.91
N TYR A 135 -4.07 -16.67 -0.50
CA TYR A 135 -3.00 -16.26 -1.41
C TYR A 135 -2.59 -17.42 -2.32
N LEU A 136 -2.30 -18.58 -1.75
CA LEU A 136 -1.91 -19.77 -2.50
C LEU A 136 -3.02 -20.23 -3.47
N ALA A 137 -4.29 -20.19 -3.05
CA ALA A 137 -5.42 -20.51 -3.92
C ALA A 137 -5.58 -19.55 -5.11
N ARG A 138 -4.94 -18.38 -5.06
CA ARG A 138 -4.91 -17.38 -6.15
C ARG A 138 -3.55 -17.30 -6.85
N GLY A 139 -2.62 -18.21 -6.55
CA GLY A 139 -1.26 -18.17 -7.11
C GLY A 139 -0.42 -16.97 -6.64
N MET A 140 -0.79 -16.38 -5.51
CA MET A 140 -0.04 -15.29 -4.87
C MET A 140 1.01 -15.86 -3.91
N LEU A 141 2.04 -15.06 -3.64
CA LEU A 141 3.09 -15.42 -2.69
C LEU A 141 2.54 -15.45 -1.26
N PRO A 142 2.86 -16.47 -0.45
CA PRO A 142 2.45 -16.52 0.94
C PRO A 142 3.22 -15.48 1.77
N ILE A 143 2.62 -15.08 2.90
CA ILE A 143 3.25 -14.22 3.89
C ILE A 143 4.18 -15.07 4.76
N ASP A 144 5.44 -14.67 4.87
CA ASP A 144 6.32 -15.14 5.92
C ASP A 144 5.84 -14.65 7.29
N LEU A 145 5.43 -15.60 8.14
CA LEU A 145 4.91 -15.33 9.48
C LEU A 145 5.98 -14.74 10.41
N ALA A 146 7.27 -14.94 10.13
CA ALA A 146 8.37 -14.33 10.88
C ALA A 146 8.44 -12.80 10.68
N CYS A 147 8.04 -12.31 9.51
CA CYS A 147 7.96 -10.88 9.17
C CYS A 147 6.61 -10.24 9.55
N SER A 148 5.69 -10.99 10.16
CA SER A 148 4.38 -10.47 10.58
C SER A 148 4.53 -9.33 11.60
N PRO A 149 3.71 -8.26 11.54
CA PRO A 149 3.84 -7.06 12.37
C PRO A 149 3.75 -7.26 13.89
N ARG A 150 3.52 -8.49 14.38
CA ARG A 150 3.76 -8.84 15.79
C ARG A 150 5.22 -8.67 16.21
N VAL A 151 6.17 -8.75 15.28
CA VAL A 151 7.62 -8.73 15.56
C VAL A 151 8.24 -7.34 15.42
N ILE A 152 7.53 -6.35 14.88
CA ILE A 152 7.98 -4.95 14.88
C ILE A 152 7.68 -4.31 16.25
N ARG A 153 8.22 -4.89 17.33
CA ARG A 153 8.56 -4.09 18.51
C ARG A 153 9.78 -3.28 18.11
N ARG A 154 9.66 -1.95 18.19
CA ARG A 154 10.82 -1.04 18.12
C ARG A 154 11.98 -1.61 18.96
N PRO A 155 13.21 -1.78 18.43
CA PRO A 155 14.37 -1.91 19.29
C PRO A 155 14.48 -0.62 20.13
N GLY A 156 14.87 -0.79 21.39
CA GLY A 156 14.47 0.08 22.48
C GLY A 156 14.93 1.53 22.40
N VAL A 157 14.02 2.43 22.81
CA VAL A 157 14.42 3.65 23.49
C VAL A 157 14.71 3.25 24.93
N LEU A 158 15.96 2.87 25.21
CA LEU A 158 16.49 2.88 26.58
C LEU A 158 16.53 4.35 27.00
N GLY A 159 15.52 4.74 27.79
CA GLY A 159 15.51 6.03 28.46
C GLY A 159 16.70 6.13 29.41
N GLY A 160 17.68 6.94 29.04
CA GLY A 160 18.65 7.48 29.97
C GLY A 160 17.91 8.41 30.94
N ARG A 161 17.84 7.99 32.21
CA ARG A 161 17.64 8.94 33.31
C ARG A 161 19.03 9.24 33.87
N GLY A 162 19.41 10.51 33.79
CA GLY A 162 20.29 11.12 34.79
C GLY A 162 19.51 11.43 36.06
#